data_AF-A0A2W2DBW9-F1
#
_entry.id   AF-A0A2W2DBW9-F1
#
_cell.length_a   1.000
_cell.length_b   1.000
_cell.length_c   1.000
_cell.angle_alpha   90.00
_cell.angle_beta   90.00
_cell.angle_gamma   90.00
#
_symmetry.space_group_name_H-M   'P 1'
#
loop_
_entity.id
_entity.type
_entity.pdbx_description
1 polymer ?
#
loop_
_entity_poly.entity_id
_entity_poly.type
_entity_poly.pdbx_seq_one_letter_code
_entity_poly.pdbx_strand_id
1 'polypeptide(L)' 'MTERVEFKPTSINDLSSKYDVIIIGAGSTGLTSALELTELGKKVVVLEKMEKPGGNSMRASSGMNAAETAIQRHEGIIDS' A
#
# COMPACT_ATOMS: atom_id res chain seq x y z
N MET A 1 15.23 -4.42 16.92
CA MET A 1 14.92 -2.98 16.75
C MET A 1 14.77 -2.74 15.25
N THR A 2 13.56 -2.52 14.76
CA THR A 2 13.31 -2.23 13.34
C THR A 2 13.66 -0.77 13.07
N GLU A 3 14.51 -0.52 12.08
CA GLU A 3 14.74 0.83 11.58
C GLU A 3 13.41 1.41 11.09
N ARG A 4 13.05 2.59 11.61
CA ARG A 4 11.90 3.33 11.09
C ARG A 4 12.27 3.88 9.72
N VAL A 5 11.77 3.25 8.67
CA VAL A 5 11.80 3.83 7.33
C VAL A 5 10.92 5.08 7.33
N GLU A 6 11.55 6.23 7.10
CA GLU A 6 10.84 7.50 6.95
C GLU A 6 10.41 7.66 5.50
N PHE A 7 9.10 7.79 5.27
CA PHE A 7 8.57 8.09 3.95
C PHE A 7 8.92 9.53 3.57
N LYS A 8 9.68 9.70 2.49
CA LYS A 8 9.99 11.01 1.91
C LYS A 8 9.23 11.16 0.59
N PRO A 9 8.22 12.05 0.51
CA PRO A 9 7.50 12.27 -0.73
C PRO A 9 8.42 12.88 -1.78
N THR A 10 8.20 12.50 -3.04
CA THR A 10 8.84 13.14 -4.19
C THR A 10 8.46 14.62 -4.24
N SER A 11 9.43 15.49 -4.51
CA SER A 11 9.16 16.92 -4.68
C SER A 11 8.25 17.15 -5.87
N ILE A 12 7.39 18.17 -5.80
CA ILE A 12 6.50 18.53 -6.91
C ILE A 12 7.27 18.90 -8.19
N ASN A 13 8.51 19.40 -8.04
CA ASN A 13 9.37 19.77 -9.15
C ASN A 13 9.97 18.54 -9.88
N ASP A 14 9.97 17.38 -9.23
CA ASP A 14 10.50 16.12 -9.79
C ASP A 14 9.40 15.26 -10.42
N LEU A 15 8.16 15.75 -10.44
CA LEU A 15 7.05 15.06 -11.08
C LEU A 15 7.25 15.00 -12.59
N SER A 16 6.92 13.86 -13.17
CA SER A 16 6.92 13.72 -14.61
C SER A 16 5.66 14.31 -15.23
N SER A 17 5.78 14.83 -16.45
CA SER A 17 4.63 15.30 -17.24
C SER A 17 3.72 14.18 -17.72
N LYS A 18 4.17 12.91 -17.66
CA LYS A 18 3.39 11.73 -18.08
C LYS A 18 3.62 10.52 -17.17
N TYR A 19 2.51 9.87 -16.84
CA TYR A 19 2.42 8.60 -16.13
C TYR A 19 1.44 7.70 -16.89
N ASP A 20 1.63 6.39 -16.76
CA ASP A 20 0.67 5.41 -17.29
C ASP A 20 -0.57 5.35 -16.40
N VAL A 21 -0.39 5.51 -15.08
CA VAL A 21 -1.48 5.50 -14.09
C VAL A 21 -1.23 6.55 -13.00
N ILE A 22 -2.29 7.28 -12.64
CA ILE A 22 -2.34 8.19 -11.49
C ILE A 22 -3.29 7.60 -10.45
N ILE A 23 -2.80 7.39 -9.23
CA ILE A 23 -3.56 6.86 -8.11
C ILE A 23 -3.83 7.99 -7.11
N ILE A 24 -5.09 8.12 -6.70
CA ILE A 24 -5.51 9.13 -5.73
C ILE A 24 -5.77 8.47 -4.37
N GLY A 25 -4.97 8.84 -3.38
CA GLY A 25 -5.00 8.32 -2.01
C GLY A 25 -3.93 7.27 -1.74
N ALA A 26 -3.14 7.47 -0.69
CA ALA A 26 -2.09 6.54 -0.24
C ALA A 26 -2.55 5.63 0.90
N GLY A 27 -3.81 5.18 0.88
CA GLY A 27 -4.31 4.13 1.77
C GLY A 27 -3.83 2.73 1.33
N SER A 28 -4.27 1.67 2.01
CA SER A 28 -3.88 0.29 1.66
C SER A 28 -4.16 -0.03 0.19
N THR A 29 -5.38 0.25 -0.29
CA THR A 29 -5.76 0.01 -1.69
C THR A 29 -4.89 0.78 -2.68
N GLY A 30 -4.60 2.05 -2.42
CA GLY A 30 -3.81 2.88 -3.33
C GLY A 30 -2.36 2.42 -3.43
N LEU A 31 -1.74 2.11 -2.28
CA LEU A 31 -0.37 1.62 -2.24
C LEU A 31 -0.23 0.21 -2.82
N THR A 32 -1.17 -0.70 -2.54
CA THR A 32 -1.17 -2.05 -3.15
C THR A 32 -1.36 -1.98 -4.67
N SER A 33 -2.25 -1.11 -5.15
CA SER A 33 -2.42 -0.90 -6.60
C SER A 33 -1.16 -0.35 -7.25
N ALA A 34 -0.47 0.59 -6.58
CA ALA A 34 0.78 1.16 -7.07
C ALA A 34 1.90 0.11 -7.16
N LEU A 35 1.99 -0.77 -6.16
CA LEU A 35 2.95 -1.88 -6.13
C LEU A 35 2.73 -2.81 -7.33
N GLU A 36 1.52 -3.34 -7.48
CA GLU A 36 1.16 -4.27 -8.55
C GLU A 36 1.45 -3.67 -9.94
N LEU A 37 1.01 -2.44 -10.18
CA LEU A 37 1.24 -1.77 -11.46
C LEU A 37 2.72 -1.50 -11.74
N THR A 38 3.51 -1.22 -10.70
CA THR A 38 4.96 -1.04 -10.83
C THR A 38 5.64 -2.36 -11.18
N GLU A 39 5.23 -3.48 -10.57
CA GLU A 39 5.70 -4.83 -10.90
C GLU A 39 5.36 -5.23 -12.35
N LEU A 40 4.23 -4.73 -12.87
CA LEU A 40 3.85 -4.83 -14.29
C LEU A 40 4.58 -3.83 -15.22
N GLY A 41 5.58 -3.12 -14.71
CA GLY A 41 6.42 -2.18 -15.46
C GLY A 41 5.74 -0.86 -15.83
N LYS A 42 4.62 -0.51 -15.18
CA LYS A 42 3.94 0.77 -15.40
C LYS A 42 4.63 1.89 -14.64
N LYS A 43 4.65 3.08 -15.25
CA LYS A 43 5.07 4.30 -14.58
C LYS A 43 3.89 4.90 -13.82
N VAL A 44 3.94 4.81 -12.50
CA VAL A 44 2.82 5.19 -11.61
C VAL A 44 3.20 6.37 -10.73
N VAL A 45 2.22 7.22 -10.41
CA VAL A 45 2.31 8.21 -9.32
C VAL A 45 1.13 8.04 -8.36
N VAL A 46 1.41 8.12 -7.06
CA VAL A 46 0.39 8.15 -6.00
C VAL A 46 0.33 9.56 -5.43
N LEU A 47 -0.85 10.13 -5.37
CA LEU A 47 -1.08 11.46 -4.78
C LEU A 47 -1.86 11.30 -3.48
N GLU A 48 -1.33 11.88 -2.40
CA GLU A 48 -1.96 11.91 -1.08
C GLU A 48 -2.05 13.36 -0.61
N LYS A 49 -3.20 13.73 -0.05
CA LYS A 49 -3.43 15.10 0.43
C LYS A 49 -2.84 15.32 1.81
N MET A 50 -2.70 14.25 2.60
CA MET A 50 -2.19 14.30 3.96
C MET A 50 -0.66 14.25 3.95
N GLU A 51 -0.02 14.78 5.00
CA GLU A 51 1.45 14.75 5.13
C GLU A 51 2.03 13.32 5.20
N LYS A 52 1.20 12.34 5.57
CA LYS A 52 1.61 10.93 5.74
C LYS A 52 0.65 10.00 5.01
N PRO A 53 1.16 8.90 4.43
CA PRO A 53 0.32 7.88 3.81
C PRO A 53 -0.48 7.10 4.86
N GLY A 54 -1.45 6.33 4.37
CA GLY A 54 -2.09 5.22 5.08
C GLY A 54 -3.54 5.47 5.50
N GLY A 55 -3.99 6.72 5.59
CA GLY A 55 -5.41 7.06 5.82
C GLY A 55 -6.05 6.28 6.98
N ASN A 56 -7.30 5.82 6.80
CA ASN A 56 -7.97 4.97 7.79
C ASN A 56 -7.35 3.58 7.93
N SER A 57 -6.55 3.12 6.95
CA SER A 57 -5.91 1.80 7.02
C SER A 57 -4.91 1.73 8.18
N MET A 58 -4.24 2.84 8.52
CA MET A 58 -3.37 2.92 9.71
C MET A 58 -4.11 2.78 11.04
N ARG A 59 -5.44 2.92 11.03
CA ARG A 59 -6.28 2.82 12.23
C ARG A 59 -6.92 1.44 12.37
N ALA A 60 -6.69 0.53 11.42
CA ALA A 60 -7.17 -0.84 11.52
C ALA A 60 -6.47 -1.56 12.68
N SER A 61 -7.25 -2.33 13.46
CA SER A 61 -6.75 -3.00 14.68
C SER A 61 -7.11 -4.47 14.73
N SER A 62 -8.34 -4.83 14.36
CA SER A 62 -8.90 -6.17 14.57
C SER A 62 -8.39 -7.26 13.61
N GLY A 63 -7.60 -6.89 12.60
CA GLY A 63 -7.02 -7.83 11.64
C GLY A 63 -7.62 -7.75 10.24
N MET A 64 -7.17 -8.66 9.37
CA MET A 64 -7.61 -8.82 7.99
C MET A 64 -8.17 -10.23 7.84
N ASN A 65 -9.44 -10.34 7.44
CA ASN A 65 -10.05 -11.64 7.20
C ASN A 65 -9.46 -12.27 5.94
N ALA A 66 -9.15 -13.55 6.02
CA ALA A 66 -8.78 -14.42 4.91
C ALA A 66 -9.12 -15.86 5.31
N ALA A 67 -9.44 -16.70 4.32
CA ALA A 67 -9.76 -18.11 4.52
C ALA A 67 -8.63 -18.99 3.97
N GLU A 68 -8.51 -20.20 4.53
CA GLU A 68 -7.54 -21.22 4.14
C GLU A 68 -6.07 -20.76 4.09
N THR A 69 -5.71 -19.78 4.93
CA THR A 69 -4.36 -19.21 4.96
C THR A 69 -3.34 -20.20 5.51
N ALA A 70 -2.08 -20.06 5.10
CA ALA A 70 -0.98 -20.83 5.67
C ALA A 70 -0.84 -20.63 7.18
N ILE A 71 -1.18 -19.43 7.68
CA ILE A 71 -1.16 -19.09 9.11
C ILE A 71 -2.26 -19.89 9.84
N GLN A 72 -3.49 -19.91 9.34
CA GLN A 72 -4.56 -20.74 9.91
C GLN A 72 -4.17 -22.22 9.96
N ARG A 73 -3.61 -22.76 8.88
CA ARG A 73 -3.15 -24.17 8.85
C ARG A 73 -2.04 -24.44 9.86
N HIS A 74 -1.07 -23.53 10.01
CA HIS A 74 0.02 -23.65 10.98
C HIS A 74 -0.50 -23.67 12.42
N GLU A 75 -1.51 -22.85 12.72
CA GLU A 75 -2.18 -22.76 14.02
C GLU A 75 -3.25 -23.86 14.24
N GLY A 76 -3.41 -24.80 13.30
CA GLY A 76 -4.40 -25.88 13.40
C GLY A 76 -5.86 -25.43 13.24
N ILE A 77 -6.10 -24.23 12.72
CA ILE A 77 -7.43 -23.69 12.44
C ILE A 77 -7.90 -24.21 11.09
N ILE A 78 -8.95 -25.04 11.10
CA ILE A 78 -9.61 -25.55 9.89
C ILE A 78 -10.71 -24.57 9.51
N ASP A 79 -10.52 -23.91 8.38
CA ASP A 79 -11.47 -22.99 7.77
C ASP A 79 -11.87 -23.55 6.39
N SER A 80 -13.09 -23.27 5.93
CA SER A 80 -13.72 -23.96 4.78
C SER A 80 -14.04 -23.03 3.62
#